data_AF-A0A7C1C3X2-F1
#
_entry.id   AF-A0A7C1C3X2-F1
#
_cell.length_a   1.000
_cell.length_b   1.000
_cell.length_c   1.000
_cell.angle_alpha   90.00
_cell.angle_beta   90.00
_cell.angle_gamma   90.00
#
_symmetry.space_group_name_H-M   'P 1'
#
loop_
_entity.id
_entity.type
_entity.pdbx_description
1 polymer ?
#
loop_
_entity_poly.entity_id
_entity_poly.type
_entity_poly.pdbx_seq_one_letter_code
_entity_poly.pdbx_strand_id
1 'polypeptide(L)'
;MKKSKEEKRALRKAKRAERKKLKKLRKEKFNELVSAASKAKLKFDPEDDSLKFMDIFSQVWPVLKPGLEYAQLIKITGPKTDKILRTVIDLGQRIFTGDAGEEEQTRFLTYLDSIWDVVEKVLEILKTFTNEKTDDVIDQVIEIGEWITDNEE
;
A
#
# COMPACT_ATOMS: atom_id res chain seq x y z
N MET A 1 14.02 37.12 12.85
CA MET A 1 14.63 36.74 14.15
C MET A 1 15.41 35.43 14.00
N LYS A 2 16.69 35.37 14.43
CA LYS A 2 17.48 34.12 14.42
C LYS A 2 17.24 33.36 15.75
N LYS A 3 16.88 32.08 15.67
CA LYS A 3 16.68 31.22 16.85
C LYS A 3 17.93 31.10 17.71
N SER A 4 17.74 31.07 19.04
CA SER A 4 18.80 30.93 20.03
C SER A 4 19.53 29.57 19.89
N LYS A 5 20.74 29.47 20.46
CA LYS A 5 21.54 28.23 20.44
C LYS A 5 20.80 27.07 21.13
N GLU A 6 20.05 27.36 22.18
CA GLU A 6 19.25 26.40 22.93
C GLU A 6 18.01 25.96 22.15
N GLU A 7 17.31 26.90 21.50
CA GLU A 7 16.17 26.60 20.63
C GLU A 7 16.57 25.70 19.45
N LYS A 8 17.75 25.94 18.86
CA LYS A 8 18.31 25.09 17.80
C LYS A 8 18.63 23.68 18.31
N ARG A 9 19.15 23.54 19.55
CA ARG A 9 19.47 22.23 20.16
C ARG A 9 18.18 21.46 20.50
N ALA A 10 17.18 22.12 21.05
CA ALA A 10 15.85 21.56 21.32
C ALA A 10 15.18 21.09 20.02
N LEU A 11 15.18 21.92 18.96
CA LEU A 11 14.63 21.56 17.66
C LEU A 11 15.34 20.35 17.04
N ARG A 12 16.68 20.27 17.14
CA ARG A 12 17.44 19.09 16.69
C ARG A 12 17.08 17.82 17.46
N LYS A 13 16.90 17.93 18.78
CA LYS A 13 16.49 16.80 19.64
C LYS A 13 15.07 16.33 19.30
N ALA A 14 14.14 17.26 19.12
CA ALA A 14 12.76 16.97 18.70
C ALA A 14 12.73 16.26 17.33
N LYS A 15 13.42 16.81 16.32
CA LYS A 15 13.54 16.17 14.99
C LYS A 15 14.14 14.77 15.06
N ARG A 16 15.14 14.54 15.91
CA ARG A 16 15.73 13.19 16.11
C ARG A 16 14.73 12.23 16.75
N ALA A 17 13.98 12.68 17.76
CA ALA A 17 12.95 11.87 18.41
C ALA A 17 11.83 11.51 17.43
N GLU A 18 11.37 12.47 16.64
CA GLU A 18 10.37 12.27 15.58
C GLU A 18 10.85 11.26 14.54
N ARG A 19 12.09 11.40 14.04
CA ARG A 19 12.70 10.41 13.11
C ARG A 19 12.73 9.01 13.70
N LYS A 20 13.06 8.85 14.98
CA LYS A 20 13.06 7.54 15.66
C LYS A 20 11.64 6.95 15.74
N LYS A 21 10.64 7.77 16.10
CA LYS A 21 9.23 7.35 16.13
C LYS A 21 8.76 6.91 14.75
N LEU A 22 9.02 7.72 13.73
CA LEU A 22 8.68 7.39 12.35
C LEU A 22 9.37 6.10 11.92
N LYS A 23 10.68 5.95 12.15
CA LYS A 23 11.42 4.72 11.82
C LYS A 23 10.81 3.48 12.47
N LYS A 24 10.41 3.57 13.74
CA LYS A 24 9.74 2.46 14.44
C LYS A 24 8.41 2.11 13.77
N LEU A 25 7.57 3.12 13.50
CA LEU A 25 6.29 2.94 12.83
C LEU A 25 6.44 2.35 11.42
N ARG A 26 7.47 2.77 10.65
CA ARG A 26 7.76 2.17 9.33
C ARG A 26 8.07 0.69 9.46
N LYS A 27 8.89 0.33 10.45
CA LYS A 27 9.27 -1.07 10.69
C LYS A 27 8.07 -1.91 11.12
N GLU A 28 7.18 -1.36 11.96
CA GLU A 28 5.95 -2.04 12.37
C GLU A 28 5.04 -2.30 11.17
N LYS A 29 4.78 -1.28 10.35
CA LYS A 29 3.96 -1.41 9.13
C LYS A 29 4.56 -2.35 8.09
N PHE A 30 5.88 -2.30 7.92
CA PHE A 30 6.62 -3.25 7.09
C PHE A 30 6.41 -4.69 7.57
N ASN A 31 6.55 -4.95 8.88
CA ASN A 31 6.34 -6.29 9.44
C ASN A 31 4.88 -6.76 9.31
N GLU A 32 3.90 -5.86 9.45
CA GLU A 32 2.48 -6.16 9.22
C GLU A 32 2.26 -6.63 7.79
N LEU A 33 2.85 -5.92 6.81
CA LEU A 33 2.80 -6.28 5.40
C LEU A 33 3.46 -7.63 5.13
N VAL A 34 4.68 -7.85 5.61
CA VAL A 34 5.39 -9.15 5.46
C VAL A 34 4.56 -10.29 6.07
N SER A 35 3.98 -10.08 7.25
CA SER A 35 3.10 -11.06 7.88
C SER A 35 1.82 -11.29 7.06
N ALA A 36 1.23 -10.26 6.46
CA ALA A 36 0.05 -10.38 5.63
C ALA A 36 0.37 -11.20 4.37
N ALA A 37 1.45 -10.85 3.67
CA ALA A 37 1.93 -11.59 2.50
C ALA A 37 2.25 -13.05 2.85
N SER A 38 3.04 -13.31 3.89
CA SER A 38 3.39 -14.69 4.30
C SER A 38 2.19 -15.58 4.66
N LYS A 39 1.07 -14.98 5.09
CA LYS A 39 -0.17 -15.69 5.47
C LYS A 39 -1.20 -15.73 4.35
N ALA A 40 -1.02 -14.92 3.31
CA ALA A 40 -1.92 -14.88 2.18
C ALA A 40 -1.97 -16.28 1.55
N LYS A 41 -3.18 -16.70 1.25
CA LYS A 41 -3.43 -17.90 0.45
C LYS A 41 -4.19 -17.43 -0.77
N LEU A 42 -3.44 -16.84 -1.70
CA LEU A 42 -3.97 -16.49 -3.02
C LEU A 42 -4.22 -17.82 -3.73
N LYS A 43 -5.48 -18.09 -4.07
CA LYS A 43 -5.93 -19.34 -4.69
C LYS A 43 -6.34 -19.18 -6.15
N PHE A 44 -6.17 -17.98 -6.68
CA PHE A 44 -6.68 -17.59 -7.98
C PHE A 44 -5.55 -17.42 -8.97
N ASP A 45 -5.84 -17.84 -10.20
CA ASP A 45 -5.02 -17.62 -11.36
C ASP A 45 -5.52 -16.33 -12.04
N PRO A 46 -4.69 -15.28 -12.18
CA PRO A 46 -5.07 -14.06 -12.89
C PRO A 46 -5.50 -14.30 -14.35
N GLU A 47 -5.09 -15.43 -14.94
CA GLU A 47 -5.47 -15.85 -16.30
C GLU A 47 -6.87 -16.53 -16.37
N ASP A 48 -7.54 -16.75 -15.23
CA ASP A 48 -8.88 -17.34 -15.19
C ASP A 48 -9.98 -16.26 -15.31
N ASP A 49 -10.41 -16.02 -16.54
CA ASP A 49 -11.50 -15.08 -16.91
C ASP A 49 -12.86 -15.39 -16.23
N SER A 50 -13.02 -16.55 -15.59
CA SER A 50 -14.26 -16.89 -14.88
C SER A 50 -14.36 -16.26 -13.49
N LEU A 51 -13.26 -15.68 -12.99
CA LEU A 51 -13.19 -15.10 -11.67
C LEU A 51 -13.77 -13.69 -11.63
N LYS A 52 -14.65 -13.45 -10.65
CA LYS A 52 -15.22 -12.11 -10.44
C LYS A 52 -14.23 -11.24 -9.67
N PHE A 53 -14.20 -9.95 -10.02
CA PHE A 53 -13.41 -8.93 -9.31
C PHE A 53 -13.49 -9.05 -7.78
N MET A 54 -14.69 -9.22 -7.22
CA MET A 54 -14.87 -9.31 -5.77
C MET A 54 -14.23 -10.54 -5.13
N ASP A 55 -14.19 -11.67 -5.84
CA ASP A 55 -13.55 -12.89 -5.34
C ASP A 55 -12.04 -12.68 -5.22
N ILE A 56 -11.42 -12.14 -6.29
CA ILE A 56 -10.00 -11.79 -6.34
C ILE A 56 -9.67 -10.72 -5.29
N PHE A 57 -10.43 -9.62 -5.30
CA PHE A 57 -10.21 -8.47 -4.42
C PHE A 57 -10.28 -8.86 -2.94
N SER A 58 -11.21 -9.75 -2.55
CA SER A 58 -11.32 -10.22 -1.16
C SER A 58 -10.08 -10.98 -0.66
N GLN A 59 -9.33 -11.64 -1.56
CA GLN A 59 -8.10 -12.35 -1.20
C GLN A 59 -6.88 -11.45 -1.21
N VAL A 60 -6.83 -10.48 -2.14
CA VAL A 60 -5.68 -9.58 -2.33
C VAL A 60 -5.69 -8.41 -1.36
N TRP A 61 -6.86 -7.83 -1.07
CA TRP A 61 -6.99 -6.64 -0.24
C TRP A 61 -6.28 -6.72 1.13
N PRO A 62 -6.34 -7.85 1.87
CA PRO A 62 -5.61 -8.00 3.13
C PRO A 62 -4.08 -7.84 3.02
N VAL A 63 -3.50 -8.03 1.83
CA VAL A 63 -2.07 -7.84 1.56
C VAL A 63 -1.80 -6.48 0.92
N LEU A 64 -2.65 -6.07 -0.04
CA LEU A 64 -2.52 -4.80 -0.75
C LEU A 64 -2.68 -3.61 0.20
N LYS A 65 -3.67 -3.63 1.10
CA LYS A 65 -3.91 -2.53 2.05
C LYS A 65 -2.69 -2.19 2.92
N PRO A 66 -2.02 -3.17 3.59
CA PRO A 66 -0.74 -2.91 4.26
C PRO A 66 0.32 -2.29 3.35
N GLY A 67 0.39 -2.70 2.07
CA GLY A 67 1.23 -2.08 1.03
C GLY A 67 0.96 -0.59 0.86
N LEU A 68 -0.30 -0.24 0.64
CA LEU A 68 -0.74 1.15 0.47
C LEU A 68 -0.49 1.99 1.74
N GLU A 69 -0.76 1.44 2.92
CA GLU A 69 -0.49 2.11 4.20
C GLU A 69 1.00 2.36 4.41
N TYR A 70 1.84 1.39 4.03
CA TYR A 70 3.29 1.54 4.09
C TYR A 70 3.79 2.60 3.10
N ALA A 71 3.30 2.59 1.85
CA ALA A 71 3.62 3.57 0.82
C ALA A 71 3.32 5.01 1.27
N GLN A 72 2.14 5.22 1.87
CA GLN A 72 1.75 6.51 2.45
C GLN A 72 2.70 6.95 3.59
N LEU A 73 3.22 6.00 4.36
CA LEU A 73 4.03 6.28 5.54
C LEU A 73 5.50 6.61 5.22
N ILE A 74 6.04 5.99 4.17
CA ILE A 74 7.38 6.30 3.68
C ILE A 74 7.45 7.66 3.00
N LYS A 75 6.29 8.21 2.58
CA LYS A 75 6.17 9.52 1.91
C LYS A 75 7.11 9.65 0.72
N ILE A 76 7.29 8.55 -0.02
CA ILE A 76 7.93 8.59 -1.34
C ILE A 76 7.06 9.44 -2.28
N THR A 77 5.78 9.52 -1.95
CA THR A 77 4.70 10.20 -2.62
C THR A 77 4.54 11.65 -2.15
N GLY A 78 4.40 12.57 -3.09
CA GLY A 78 4.09 13.98 -2.78
C GLY A 78 2.69 14.13 -2.16
N PRO A 79 2.32 15.32 -1.64
CA PRO A 79 1.04 15.55 -0.97
C PRO A 79 -0.20 15.18 -1.81
N LYS A 80 -0.11 15.30 -3.14
CA LYS A 80 -1.17 14.91 -4.07
C LYS A 80 -1.41 13.40 -4.05
N THR A 81 -0.35 12.62 -4.19
CA THR A 81 -0.40 11.15 -4.19
C THR A 81 -0.76 10.62 -2.80
N ASP A 82 -0.29 11.25 -1.71
CA ASP A 82 -0.72 10.90 -0.34
C ASP A 82 -2.24 11.03 -0.16
N LYS A 83 -2.86 12.04 -0.78
CA LYS A 83 -4.32 12.22 -0.74
C LYS A 83 -5.03 11.12 -1.52
N ILE A 84 -4.56 10.79 -2.72
CA ILE A 84 -5.14 9.71 -3.54
C ILE A 84 -5.00 8.36 -2.82
N LEU A 85 -3.83 8.07 -2.24
CA LEU A 85 -3.60 6.87 -1.42
C LEU A 85 -4.63 6.74 -0.29
N ARG A 86 -4.96 7.83 0.42
CA ARG A 86 -6.03 7.78 1.45
C ARG A 86 -7.36 7.40 0.84
N THR A 87 -7.74 8.04 -0.26
CA THR A 87 -8.99 7.75 -0.95
C THR A 87 -9.05 6.31 -1.44
N VAL A 88 -7.96 5.76 -2.00
CA VAL A 88 -7.88 4.35 -2.43
C VAL A 88 -8.02 3.40 -1.23
N ILE A 89 -7.33 3.67 -0.12
CA ILE A 89 -7.43 2.86 1.10
C ILE A 89 -8.86 2.87 1.64
N ASP A 90 -9.50 4.05 1.71
CA ASP A 90 -10.85 4.20 2.23
C ASP A 90 -11.88 3.50 1.34
N LEU A 91 -11.80 3.70 0.01
CA LEU A 91 -12.69 3.05 -0.96
C LEU A 91 -12.50 1.53 -0.97
N GLY A 92 -11.25 1.05 -1.07
CA GLY A 92 -10.96 -0.37 -1.07
C GLY A 92 -11.40 -1.06 0.21
N GLN A 93 -11.31 -0.39 1.36
CA GLN A 93 -11.84 -0.92 2.62
C GLN A 93 -13.37 -1.08 2.59
N ARG A 94 -14.08 -0.13 1.98
CA ARG A 94 -15.55 -0.20 1.83
C ARG A 94 -15.97 -1.27 0.82
N ILE A 95 -15.22 -1.43 -0.27
CA ILE A 95 -15.44 -2.52 -1.23
C ILE A 95 -15.25 -3.85 -0.51
N PHE A 96 -14.18 -4.00 0.25
CA PHE A 96 -13.88 -5.22 1.00
C PHE A 96 -14.95 -5.57 2.04
N THR A 97 -15.55 -4.58 2.69
CA THR A 97 -16.64 -4.82 3.67
C THR A 97 -18.02 -4.95 3.03
N GLY A 98 -18.15 -4.73 1.71
CA GLY A 98 -19.43 -4.78 0.99
C GLY A 98 -20.27 -3.51 1.14
N ASP A 99 -19.70 -2.42 1.62
CA ASP A 99 -20.37 -1.13 1.86
C ASP A 99 -20.22 -0.14 0.68
N ALA A 100 -19.67 -0.61 -0.44
CA ALA A 100 -19.41 0.21 -1.63
C ALA A 100 -20.36 -0.13 -2.77
N GLY A 101 -20.93 0.91 -3.39
CA GLY A 101 -21.69 0.79 -4.63
C GLY A 101 -20.78 0.69 -5.87
N GLU A 102 -21.38 0.43 -7.04
CA GLU A 102 -20.68 0.32 -8.32
C GLU A 102 -19.85 1.57 -8.65
N GLU A 103 -20.41 2.77 -8.46
CA GLU A 103 -19.70 4.03 -8.70
C GLU A 103 -18.44 4.18 -7.83
N GLU A 104 -18.45 3.63 -6.61
CA GLU A 104 -17.32 3.66 -5.70
C GLU A 104 -16.26 2.62 -6.08
N GLN A 105 -16.67 1.50 -6.67
CA GLN A 105 -15.75 0.52 -7.28
C GLN A 105 -15.05 1.13 -8.49
N THR A 106 -15.78 1.78 -9.41
CA THR A 106 -15.17 2.46 -10.55
C THR A 106 -14.17 3.53 -10.09
N ARG A 107 -14.56 4.37 -9.12
CA ARG A 107 -13.66 5.40 -8.55
C ARG A 107 -12.43 4.79 -7.90
N PHE A 108 -12.58 3.65 -7.23
CA PHE A 108 -11.44 2.93 -6.65
C PHE A 108 -10.45 2.53 -7.74
N LEU A 109 -10.92 1.90 -8.81
CA LEU A 109 -10.08 1.45 -9.93
C LEU A 109 -9.33 2.62 -10.57
N THR A 110 -10.03 3.70 -10.93
CA THR A 110 -9.42 4.90 -11.52
C THR A 110 -8.35 5.52 -10.61
N TYR A 111 -8.60 5.57 -9.30
CA TYR A 111 -7.61 6.15 -8.38
C TYR A 111 -6.44 5.21 -8.12
N LEU A 112 -6.69 3.91 -8.04
CA LEU A 112 -5.65 2.90 -7.86
C LEU A 112 -4.70 2.90 -9.06
N ASP A 113 -5.23 2.87 -10.28
CA ASP A 113 -4.49 2.97 -11.53
C ASP A 113 -3.55 4.20 -11.53
N SER A 114 -4.09 5.38 -11.21
CA SER A 114 -3.31 6.63 -11.18
C SER A 114 -2.12 6.66 -10.21
N ILE A 115 -2.04 5.70 -9.28
CA ILE A 115 -0.95 5.56 -8.30
C ILE A 115 -0.24 4.20 -8.38
N TRP A 116 -0.60 3.33 -9.31
CA TRP A 116 -0.17 1.93 -9.32
C TRP A 116 1.35 1.80 -9.41
N ASP A 117 2.00 2.50 -10.36
CA ASP A 117 3.47 2.59 -10.49
C ASP A 117 4.21 2.87 -9.18
N VAL A 118 3.58 3.64 -8.28
CA VAL A 118 4.17 3.99 -6.99
C VAL A 118 4.01 2.82 -6.02
N VAL A 119 2.84 2.21 -5.99
CA VAL A 119 2.53 1.08 -5.12
C VAL A 119 3.41 -0.12 -5.48
N GLU A 120 3.52 -0.42 -6.77
CA GLU A 120 4.39 -1.44 -7.33
C GLU A 120 5.84 -1.24 -6.87
N LYS A 121 6.44 -0.06 -7.08
CA LYS A 121 7.80 0.26 -6.60
C LYS A 121 7.98 0.05 -5.11
N VAL A 122 6.96 0.31 -4.30
CA VAL A 122 7.03 0.10 -2.86
C VAL A 122 7.02 -1.39 -2.52
N LEU A 123 6.23 -2.18 -3.23
CA LEU A 123 6.20 -3.64 -3.12
C LEU A 123 7.52 -4.26 -3.62
N GLU A 124 8.08 -3.78 -4.72
CA GLU A 124 9.40 -4.20 -5.21
C GLU A 124 10.53 -3.90 -4.22
N ILE A 125 10.54 -2.70 -3.63
CA ILE A 125 11.48 -2.35 -2.56
C ILE A 125 11.33 -3.32 -1.39
N LEU A 126 10.12 -3.79 -1.12
CA LEU A 126 9.87 -4.73 -0.03
C LEU A 126 10.55 -6.09 -0.27
N LYS A 127 10.54 -6.57 -1.52
CA LYS A 127 11.24 -7.82 -1.93
C LYS A 127 12.71 -7.80 -1.53
N THR A 128 13.37 -6.63 -1.55
CA THR A 128 14.78 -6.51 -1.14
C THR A 128 15.05 -6.80 0.34
N PHE A 129 14.00 -6.87 1.16
CA PHE A 129 14.06 -7.06 2.61
C PHE A 129 13.34 -8.33 3.08
N THR A 130 12.80 -9.14 2.17
CA THR A 130 12.03 -10.35 2.47
C THR A 130 12.73 -11.62 1.98
N ASN A 131 12.02 -12.75 2.00
CA ASN A 131 12.52 -14.06 1.54
C ASN A 131 11.73 -14.50 0.31
N GLU A 132 12.28 -15.46 -0.44
CA GLU A 132 11.71 -15.99 -1.70
C GLU A 132 10.21 -16.29 -1.62
N LYS A 133 9.76 -16.98 -0.57
CA LYS A 133 8.33 -17.28 -0.38
C LYS A 133 7.45 -16.03 -0.23
N THR A 134 7.96 -14.98 0.42
CA THR A 134 7.23 -13.72 0.54
C THR A 134 7.28 -12.95 -0.78
N ASP A 135 8.41 -13.04 -1.49
CA ASP A 135 8.61 -12.43 -2.80
C ASP A 135 7.60 -12.98 -3.81
N ASP A 136 7.39 -14.31 -3.84
CA ASP A 136 6.37 -14.95 -4.69
C ASP A 136 4.96 -14.41 -4.43
N VAL A 137 4.60 -14.18 -3.16
CA VAL A 137 3.29 -13.61 -2.82
C VAL A 137 3.20 -12.14 -3.24
N ILE A 138 4.30 -11.38 -3.11
CA ILE A 138 4.33 -9.99 -3.54
C ILE A 138 4.19 -9.91 -5.06
N ASP A 139 4.85 -10.81 -5.79
CA ASP A 139 4.74 -10.90 -7.25
C ASP A 139 3.31 -11.20 -7.68
N GLN A 140 2.64 -12.14 -7.01
CA GLN A 140 1.20 -12.39 -7.25
C GLN A 140 0.32 -11.17 -6.94
N VAL A 141 0.65 -10.38 -5.91
CA VAL A 141 -0.11 -9.15 -5.61
C VAL A 141 0.14 -8.06 -6.64
N ILE A 142 1.37 -7.95 -7.16
CA ILE A 142 1.71 -7.02 -8.24
C ILE A 142 0.97 -7.43 -9.50
N GLU A 143 1.07 -8.68 -9.92
CA GLU A 143 0.41 -9.22 -11.11
C GLU A 143 -1.12 -9.04 -11.04
N ILE A 144 -1.74 -9.34 -9.89
CA ILE A 144 -3.18 -9.10 -9.73
C ILE A 144 -3.50 -7.60 -9.78
N GLY A 145 -2.66 -6.75 -9.22
CA GLY A 145 -2.89 -5.32 -9.26
C GLY A 145 -2.75 -4.74 -10.65
N GLU A 146 -1.76 -5.19 -11.43
CA GLU A 146 -1.62 -4.91 -12.86
C GLU A 146 -2.87 -5.37 -13.61
N TRP A 147 -3.33 -6.60 -13.39
CA TRP A 147 -4.58 -7.08 -13.98
C TRP A 147 -5.80 -6.21 -13.61
N ILE A 148 -5.89 -5.74 -12.35
CA ILE A 148 -6.97 -4.85 -11.90
C ILE A 148 -6.91 -3.48 -12.63
N THR A 149 -5.71 -2.96 -12.89
CA THR A 149 -5.52 -1.61 -13.47
C THR A 149 -5.45 -1.60 -15.00
N ASP A 150 -4.93 -2.67 -15.63
CA ASP A 150 -4.77 -2.81 -17.08
C ASP A 150 -6.08 -3.22 -17.80
N ASN A 151 -7.17 -3.46 -17.08
CA ASN A 151 -8.49 -3.77 -17.65
C ASN A 151 -9.18 -2.58 -18.37
N GLU A 152 -8.44 -1.52 -18.73
CA GLU A 152 -8.86 -0.45 -19.66
C GLU A 152 -8.19 -0.62 -21.04
N GLU A 153 -8.61 -1.65 -21.81
CA GLU A 153 -8.62 -1.62 -23.28
C GLU A 153 -10.05 -1.71 -23.83
#